data_AF-Q5BTK8-F1
#
_entry.id   AF-Q5BTK8-F1
#
_cell.length_a   1.000
_cell.length_b   1.000
_cell.length_c   1.000
_cell.angle_alpha   90.00
_cell.angle_beta   90.00
_cell.angle_gamma   90.00
#
_symmetry.space_group_name_H-M   'P 1'
#
loop_
_entity.id
_entity.type
_entity.pdbx_description
1 polymer ?
#
loop_
_entity_poly.entity_id
_entity_poly.type
_entity_poly.pdbx_seq_one_letter_code
_entity_poly.pdbx_strand_id
1 'polypeptide(L)'
;MKSFEEEIRKDYAVFPEKVFEEIMYYTKDLERESNWKQSKVENMTCIRPKNINANDVVGLENTITKYEFEKFNHGTLLRKINDT
;
A
#
# COMPACT_ATOMS: atom_id res chain seq x y z
N MET A 1 -12.05 15.97 14.89
CA MET A 1 -11.78 14.87 13.94
C MET A 1 -13.10 14.14 13.76
N LYS A 2 -13.59 13.94 12.54
CA LYS A 2 -14.81 13.13 12.34
C LYS A 2 -14.49 11.67 12.63
N SER A 3 -15.46 10.92 13.15
CA SER A 3 -15.24 9.48 13.36
C SER A 3 -15.22 8.76 12.01
N PHE A 4 -14.44 7.68 11.92
CA PHE A 4 -14.42 6.81 10.75
C PHE A 4 -15.83 6.34 10.34
N GLU A 5 -16.68 6.08 11.34
CA GLU A 5 -18.07 5.70 11.13
C GLU A 5 -18.91 6.83 10.52
N GLU A 6 -18.72 8.08 10.93
CA GLU A 6 -19.38 9.25 10.31
C GLU A 6 -18.92 9.46 8.86
N GLU A 7 -17.68 9.11 8.54
CA GLU A 7 -17.14 9.22 7.19
C GLU A 7 -17.74 8.15 6.27
N ILE A 8 -17.73 6.89 6.70
CA ILE A 8 -18.39 5.80 5.96
C ILE A 8 -19.91 6.03 5.86
N ARG A 9 -20.56 6.55 6.92
CA ARG A 9 -22.03 6.74 6.87
C ARG A 9 -22.46 7.68 5.76
N LYS A 10 -21.64 8.66 5.38
CA LYS A 10 -21.94 9.55 4.26
C LYS A 10 -21.94 8.84 2.92
N ASP A 11 -20.95 7.98 2.70
CA ASP A 11 -20.78 7.28 1.44
C ASP A 11 -21.85 6.19 1.25
N TYR A 12 -22.35 5.65 2.36
CA TYR A 12 -23.36 4.60 2.38
C TYR A 12 -24.73 5.08 2.90
N ALA A 13 -24.99 6.40 2.88
CA ALA A 13 -26.23 7.01 3.39
C ALA A 13 -27.50 6.48 2.69
N VAL A 14 -27.35 5.97 1.46
CA VAL A 14 -28.41 5.41 0.63
C VAL A 14 -28.91 4.05 1.14
N PHE A 15 -28.13 3.37 1.97
CA PHE A 15 -28.47 2.05 2.49
C PHE A 15 -29.24 2.14 3.81
N PRO A 16 -30.23 1.23 4.02
CA PRO A 16 -30.91 1.08 5.30
C PRO A 16 -29.92 0.80 6.43
N GLU A 17 -30.27 1.22 7.65
CA GLU A 17 -29.38 1.11 8.82
C GLU A 17 -28.88 -0.32 9.05
N LYS A 18 -29.75 -1.31 8.88
CA LYS A 18 -29.40 -2.73 9.03
C LYS A 18 -28.30 -3.19 8.06
N VAL A 19 -28.30 -2.66 6.83
CA VAL A 19 -27.27 -2.98 5.83
C VAL A 19 -25.97 -2.25 6.17
N PHE A 20 -26.08 -1.02 6.67
CA PHE A 20 -24.93 -0.24 7.12
C PHE A 20 -24.23 -0.90 8.33
N GLU A 21 -24.98 -1.38 9.31
CA GLU A 21 -24.46 -2.14 10.45
C GLU A 21 -23.67 -3.37 10.01
N GLU A 22 -24.16 -4.09 9.00
CA GLU A 22 -23.51 -5.27 8.44
C GLU A 22 -22.21 -4.90 7.70
N ILE A 23 -22.22 -3.82 6.91
CA ILE A 23 -21.01 -3.25 6.28
C ILE A 23 -19.97 -2.87 7.36
N MET A 24 -20.39 -2.20 8.42
CA MET A 24 -19.51 -1.79 9.51
C MET A 24 -18.93 -2.98 10.27
N TYR A 25 -19.71 -4.04 10.47
CA TYR A 25 -19.24 -5.28 11.09
C TYR A 25 -18.08 -5.88 10.29
N TYR A 26 -18.26 -6.10 8.98
CA TYR A 26 -17.20 -6.67 8.13
C TYR A 26 -15.99 -5.75 7.99
N THR A 27 -16.19 -4.43 7.98
CA THR A 27 -15.10 -3.47 7.93
C THR A 27 -14.19 -3.58 9.16
N LYS A 28 -14.78 -3.68 10.35
CA LYS A 28 -14.03 -3.87 11.61
C LYS A 28 -13.32 -5.23 11.65
N ASP A 29 -13.94 -6.27 11.10
CA ASP A 29 -13.33 -7.60 11.04
C ASP A 29 -12.13 -7.62 10.08
N LEU A 30 -12.24 -6.96 8.92
CA LEU A 30 -11.13 -6.76 7.98
C LEU A 30 -9.98 -5.95 8.57
N GLU A 31 -10.29 -4.89 9.33
CA GLU A 31 -9.28 -4.10 10.03
C GLU A 31 -8.53 -4.96 11.07
N ARG A 32 -9.26 -5.78 11.84
CA ARG A 32 -8.68 -6.72 12.79
C ARG A 32 -7.78 -7.76 12.10
N GLU A 33 -8.24 -8.34 10.99
CA GLU A 33 -7.44 -9.28 10.20
C GLU A 33 -6.18 -8.63 9.62
N SER A 34 -6.31 -7.41 9.09
CA SER A 34 -5.19 -6.65 8.53
C SER A 34 -4.13 -6.40 9.60
N ASN A 35 -4.54 -5.91 10.77
CA ASN A 35 -3.64 -5.64 11.89
C ASN A 35 -2.99 -6.93 12.41
N TRP A 36 -3.71 -8.05 12.42
CA TRP A 36 -3.14 -9.35 12.80
C TRP A 36 -2.11 -9.86 11.78
N LYS A 37 -2.41 -9.75 10.47
CA LYS A 37 -1.49 -10.14 9.39
C LYS A 37 -0.25 -9.24 9.38
N GLN A 38 -0.41 -7.93 9.60
CA GLN A 38 0.71 -6.99 9.71
C GLN A 38 1.57 -7.26 10.94
N SER A 39 0.97 -7.51 12.10
CA SER A 39 1.72 -7.90 13.32
C SER A 39 2.50 -9.21 13.12
N LYS A 40 1.99 -10.13 12.29
CA LYS A 40 2.70 -11.36 11.91
C LYS A 40 3.87 -11.09 10.96
N VAL A 41 3.74 -10.09 10.08
CA VAL A 41 4.82 -9.64 9.18
C VAL A 41 5.89 -8.85 9.94
N GLU A 42 5.51 -7.98 10.88
CA GLU A 42 6.45 -7.27 11.78
C GLU A 42 7.25 -8.22 12.67
N ASN A 43 6.68 -9.38 13.02
CA ASN A 43 7.37 -10.46 13.73
C ASN A 43 8.15 -11.42 12.82
N MET A 44 8.12 -11.25 11.49
CA MET A 44 9.15 -11.86 10.65
C MET A 44 10.43 -11.04 10.86
N THR A 45 11.32 -11.53 11.70
CA THR A 45 12.73 -11.16 11.55
C THR A 45 13.08 -11.46 10.10
N CYS A 46 13.44 -10.43 9.32
CA CYS A 46 13.99 -10.62 7.99
C CYS A 46 15.34 -11.33 8.17
N ILE A 47 15.29 -12.66 8.34
CA ILE A 47 16.48 -13.49 8.37
C ILE A 47 16.99 -13.45 6.93
N ARG A 48 18.06 -12.68 6.71
CA ARG A 48 18.75 -12.65 5.43
C ARG A 48 19.00 -14.10 5.02
N PRO A 49 18.43 -14.58 3.90
CA PRO A 49 18.63 -15.96 3.50
C PRO A 49 20.13 -16.20 3.33
N LYS A 50 20.68 -17.21 4.01
CA LYS A 50 22.13 -17.49 4.06
C LYS A 50 22.79 -17.68 2.68
N ASN A 51 21.99 -17.80 1.62
CA ASN A 51 22.41 -18.21 0.30
C ASN A 51 22.32 -17.11 -0.77
N ILE A 52 22.00 -15.86 -0.41
CA ILE A 52 22.01 -14.77 -1.40
C ILE A 52 23.44 -14.24 -1.54
N ASN A 53 24.00 -14.36 -2.74
CA ASN A 53 25.29 -13.77 -3.07
C ASN A 53 25.21 -12.24 -2.95
N ALA A 54 26.14 -11.64 -2.22
CA ALA A 54 26.18 -10.18 -2.03
C ALA A 54 26.22 -9.42 -3.37
N ASN A 55 26.85 -10.00 -4.39
CA ASN A 55 26.92 -9.39 -5.72
C ASN A 55 25.55 -9.36 -6.43
N ASP A 56 24.69 -10.34 -6.18
CA ASP A 56 23.35 -10.39 -6.78
C ASP A 56 22.46 -9.32 -6.15
N VAL A 57 22.63 -9.04 -4.84
CA VAL A 57 21.93 -7.95 -4.15
C VAL A 57 22.34 -6.60 -4.72
N VAL A 58 23.64 -6.34 -4.85
CA VAL A 58 24.17 -5.09 -5.41
C VAL A 58 23.73 -4.91 -6.87
N GLY A 59 23.72 -6.00 -7.66
CA GLY A 59 23.22 -5.98 -9.03
C GLY A 59 21.74 -5.59 -9.12
N LEU A 60 20.91 -6.12 -8.23
CA LEU A 60 19.49 -5.79 -8.17
C LEU A 60 19.26 -4.34 -7.74
N GLU A 61 19.96 -3.86 -6.71
CA GLU A 61 19.89 -2.47 -6.23
C GLU A 61 20.26 -1.46 -7.34
N ASN A 62 21.33 -1.74 -8.09
CA ASN A 62 21.74 -0.92 -9.23
C ASN A 62 20.70 -0.94 -10.35
N THR A 63 20.07 -2.08 -10.61
CA THR A 63 19.02 -2.22 -11.63
C THR A 63 17.77 -1.43 -11.27
N ILE A 64 17.33 -1.49 -10.00
CA ILE A 64 16.20 -0.72 -9.50
C ILE A 64 16.50 0.78 -9.59
N THR A 65 17.68 1.21 -9.12
CA THR A 65 18.11 2.61 -9.16
C THR A 65 18.12 3.14 -10.59
N LYS A 66 18.62 2.36 -11.55
CA LYS A 66 18.63 2.73 -12.96
C LYS A 66 17.21 2.85 -13.52
N TYR A 67 16.34 1.89 -13.24
CA TYR A 67 14.94 1.92 -13.68
C TYR A 67 14.19 3.14 -13.14
N GLU A 68 14.36 3.47 -11.86
CA GLU A 68 13.73 4.63 -11.23
C GLU A 68 14.25 5.94 -11.83
N PHE A 69 15.57 6.03 -12.06
CA PHE A 69 16.18 7.18 -12.73
C PHE A 69 15.66 7.36 -14.16
N GLU A 70 15.58 6.30 -14.95
CA GLU A 70 15.07 6.33 -16.33
C GLU A 70 13.58 6.70 -16.36
N LYS A 71 12.77 6.12 -15.47
CA LYS A 71 11.35 6.46 -15.30
C LYS A 71 11.15 7.94 -14.94
N PHE A 72 11.95 8.47 -14.02
CA PHE A 72 11.90 9.88 -13.63
C PHE A 72 12.24 10.80 -14.82
N ASN A 73 13.30 10.49 -15.57
CA ASN A 73 13.69 11.29 -16.73
C ASN A 73 12.65 11.22 -17.87
N HIS A 74 12.08 10.05 -18.14
CA HIS A 74 10.99 9.91 -19.11
C HIS A 74 9.74 10.70 -18.72
N GLY A 75 9.36 10.67 -17.43
CA GLY A 75 8.24 11.47 -16.93
C GLY A 75 8.48 12.98 -17.02
N THR A 76 9.72 13.42 -16.81
CA THR A 76 10.11 14.83 -16.86
C THR A 76 10.15 15.36 -18.30
N LEU A 77 10.57 14.55 -19.27
CA LEU A 77 10.55 14.86 -20.70
C LEU A 77 9.13 15.02 -21.25
N LEU A 78 8.20 14.13 -20.88
CA LEU A 78 6.81 14.21 -21.31
C LEU A 78 6.09 15.44 -20.75
N ARG A 79 6.44 15.89 -19.53
CA ARG A 79 5.87 17.10 -18.95
C ARG A 79 6.29 18.36 -19.72
N LYS A 80 7.57 18.47 -20.11
CA LYS A 80 8.07 19.63 -20.88
C LYS A 80 7.43 19.75 -22.26
N ILE A 81 7.08 18.64 -22.92
CA ILE A 81 6.42 18.66 -24.23
C ILE A 81 4.97 19.14 -24.12
N ASN A 82 4.26 18.80 -23.04
CA ASN A 82 2.87 19.23 -22.84
C ASN A 82 2.73 20.68 -22.33
N ASP A 83 3.81 21.25 -21.80
CA ASP A 83 3.87 22.65 -21.33
C ASP A 83 4.32 23.63 -22.44
N THR A 84 4.52 23.16 -23.70
CA THR A 84 4.91 23.98 -24.87
C THR A 84 3.76 24.04 -25.88
#